data_AF-A0A920TDI7-F1
#
_entry.id   AF-A0A920TDI7-F1
#
_cell.length_a   1.000
_cell.length_b   1.000
_cell.length_c   1.000
_cell.angle_alpha   90.00
_cell.angle_beta   90.00
_cell.angle_gamma   90.00
#
_symmetry.space_group_name_H-M   'P 1'
#
loop_
_entity.id
_entity.type
_entity.pdbx_description
1 polymer ?
#
loop_
_entity_poly.entity_id
_entity_poly.type
_entity_poly.pdbx_seq_one_letter_code
_entity_poly.pdbx_strand_id
1 'polypeptide(L)'
;MELQNHGIPSGAVLNCGSDTYENQHLNQREFFELVEHPQAGIFPMSRGIFKFADITLSNQRHSPCLGEHNTQILQNLLGISDKNLNDMEINEIIGTLPLSGSDTGGSRRQT
;
A
#
# COMPACT_ATOMS: atom_id res chain seq x y z
N MET A 1 -25.84 19.75 17.10
CA MET A 1 -24.63 20.50 17.50
C MET A 1 -24.84 21.22 18.83
N GLU A 2 -25.38 20.54 19.85
CA GLU A 2 -25.71 21.21 21.12
C GLU A 2 -24.45 21.61 21.91
N LEU A 3 -23.48 20.71 22.01
CA LEU A 3 -22.19 20.96 22.65
C LEU A 3 -21.36 22.02 21.93
N GLN A 4 -21.27 21.93 20.59
CA GLN A 4 -20.50 22.89 19.79
C GLN A 4 -21.09 24.31 19.85
N ASN A 5 -22.42 24.45 19.94
CA ASN A 5 -23.09 25.76 20.10
C ASN A 5 -22.72 26.47 21.42
N HIS A 6 -22.29 25.71 22.43
CA HIS A 6 -21.79 26.24 23.70
C HIS A 6 -20.27 26.39 23.73
N GLY A 7 -19.58 26.24 22.59
CA GLY A 7 -18.13 26.36 22.48
C GLY A 7 -17.34 25.14 22.98
N ILE A 8 -17.99 24.01 23.21
CA ILE A 8 -17.32 22.78 23.68
C ILE A 8 -16.78 21.99 22.47
N PRO A 9 -15.45 21.78 22.36
CA PRO A 9 -14.87 20.97 21.29
C PRO A 9 -15.37 19.52 21.40
N SER A 10 -16.09 19.07 20.37
CA SER A 10 -16.65 17.72 20.31
C SER A 10 -16.81 17.30 18.85
N GLY A 11 -16.59 16.02 18.57
CA GLY A 11 -16.73 15.42 17.25
C GLY A 11 -17.26 13.99 17.37
N ALA A 12 -17.93 13.51 16.32
CA ALA A 12 -18.42 12.15 16.29
C ALA A 12 -17.25 11.15 16.16
N VAL A 13 -17.37 10.01 16.84
CA VAL A 13 -16.48 8.86 16.62
C VAL A 13 -16.95 8.17 15.35
N LEU A 14 -16.16 8.29 14.28
CA LEU A 14 -16.48 7.70 12.98
C LEU A 14 -15.92 6.29 12.87
N ASN A 15 -16.63 5.41 12.17
CA ASN A 15 -16.12 4.09 11.84
C ASN A 15 -15.13 4.17 10.67
N CYS A 16 -14.08 3.33 10.73
CA CYS A 16 -13.19 3.08 9.60
C CYS A 16 -13.96 2.32 8.52
N GLY A 17 -14.53 3.04 7.55
CA GLY A 17 -15.42 2.48 6.53
C GLY A 17 -16.22 3.58 5.82
N SER A 18 -17.49 3.29 5.52
CA SER A 18 -18.41 4.21 4.82
C SER A 18 -18.42 5.61 5.42
N ASP A 19 -18.52 5.71 6.75
CA ASP A 19 -18.60 7.00 7.47
C ASP A 19 -17.39 7.90 7.18
N THR A 20 -16.22 7.30 6.99
CA THR A 20 -14.98 8.03 6.69
C THR A 20 -14.86 8.33 5.19
N TYR A 21 -15.20 7.38 4.31
CA TYR A 21 -15.13 7.59 2.86
C TYR A 21 -16.16 8.60 2.34
N GLU A 22 -17.31 8.70 3.00
CA GLU A 22 -18.37 9.65 2.66
C GLU A 22 -18.16 11.02 3.32
N ASN A 23 -17.15 11.16 4.20
CA ASN A 23 -16.92 12.40 4.93
C ASN A 23 -16.59 13.55 3.97
N GLN A 24 -17.46 14.56 3.95
CA GLN A 24 -17.33 15.71 3.05
C GLN A 24 -15.98 16.43 3.20
N HIS A 25 -15.46 16.57 4.42
CA HIS A 25 -14.20 17.27 4.64
C HIS A 25 -13.00 16.50 4.08
N LEU A 26 -12.99 15.17 4.24
CA LEU A 26 -11.94 14.32 3.70
C LEU A 26 -11.96 14.31 2.17
N ASN A 27 -13.15 14.25 1.56
CA ASN A 27 -13.31 14.28 0.11
C ASN A 27 -12.90 15.63 -0.50
N GLN A 28 -13.29 16.76 0.11
CA GLN A 28 -12.89 18.10 -0.35
C GLN A 28 -11.37 18.33 -0.34
N ARG A 29 -10.65 17.61 0.51
CA ARG A 29 -9.19 17.70 0.63
C ARG A 29 -8.46 16.68 -0.22
N GLU A 30 -9.20 15.84 -0.95
CA GLU A 30 -8.67 14.72 -1.74
C GLU A 30 -7.89 13.74 -0.85
N PHE A 31 -8.38 13.49 0.37
CA PHE A 31 -7.65 12.65 1.33
C PHE A 31 -7.49 11.21 0.84
N PHE A 32 -8.49 10.67 0.14
CA PHE A 32 -8.46 9.34 -0.46
C PHE A 32 -8.24 9.43 -1.97
N GLU A 33 -7.35 8.58 -2.47
CA GLU A 33 -7.09 8.37 -3.89
C GLU A 33 -7.42 6.92 -4.25
N LEU A 34 -8.11 6.69 -5.37
CA LEU A 34 -8.37 5.34 -5.85
C LEU A 34 -7.10 4.78 -6.48
N VAL A 35 -6.64 3.64 -5.97
CA VAL A 35 -5.45 2.94 -6.46
C VAL A 35 -5.88 1.58 -7.01
N GLU A 36 -5.49 1.31 -8.25
CA GLU A 36 -5.68 0.01 -8.89
C GLU A 36 -4.48 -0.89 -8.61
N HIS A 37 -4.72 -2.04 -7.97
CA HIS A 37 -3.70 -3.05 -7.69
C HIS A 37 -3.95 -4.31 -8.52
N PRO A 38 -2.93 -4.86 -9.21
CA PRO A 38 -3.09 -6.00 -10.13
C PRO A 38 -3.81 -7.21 -9.53
N GLN A 39 -3.57 -7.50 -8.24
CA GLN A 39 -4.20 -8.63 -7.54
C GLN A 39 -5.35 -8.26 -6.59
N ALA A 40 -5.44 -7.02 -6.10
CA ALA A 40 -6.39 -6.64 -5.05
C ALA A 40 -7.56 -5.78 -5.59
N GLY A 41 -7.51 -5.41 -6.87
CA GLY A 41 -8.52 -4.57 -7.51
C GLY A 41 -8.35 -3.09 -7.16
N ILE A 42 -9.43 -2.33 -7.29
CA ILE A 42 -9.46 -0.88 -7.07
C ILE A 42 -9.95 -0.59 -5.66
N PHE A 43 -9.19 0.18 -4.89
CA PHE A 43 -9.58 0.57 -3.53
C PHE A 43 -9.10 1.98 -3.14
N PRO A 44 -9.81 2.67 -2.24
CA PRO A 44 -9.41 3.98 -1.75
C PRO A 44 -8.21 3.86 -0.79
N MET A 45 -7.15 4.59 -1.09
CA MET A 45 -5.95 4.70 -0.27
C MET A 45 -5.79 6.12 0.25
N SER A 46 -5.41 6.25 1.52
CA SER A 46 -5.08 7.56 2.09
C SER A 46 -3.83 8.12 1.43
N ARG A 47 -3.88 9.38 1.00
CA ARG A 47 -2.71 10.14 0.56
C ARG A 47 -1.81 10.50 1.74
N GLY A 48 -0.69 11.15 1.44
CA GLY A 48 0.19 11.73 2.46
C GLY A 48 -0.58 12.68 3.39
N ILE A 49 -0.29 12.58 4.69
CA ILE A 49 -0.98 13.34 5.75
C ILE A 49 -0.83 14.86 5.61
N PHE A 50 0.21 15.34 4.94
CA PHE A 50 0.47 16.75 4.69
C PHE A 50 0.19 17.12 3.23
N LYS A 51 -0.53 18.23 3.04
CA LYS A 51 -0.73 18.86 1.72
C LYS A 51 0.16 20.09 1.65
N PHE A 52 1.04 20.13 0.67
CA PHE A 52 1.92 21.26 0.41
C PHE A 52 1.30 22.17 -0.65
N ALA A 53 1.42 23.49 -0.49
CA ALA A 53 0.82 24.45 -1.43
C ALA A 53 1.48 24.38 -2.82
N ASP A 54 2.81 24.25 -2.86
CA ASP A 54 3.60 24.34 -4.09
C ASP A 54 4.13 22.98 -4.58
N ILE A 55 3.77 21.88 -3.92
CA ILE A 55 4.26 20.54 -4.25
C ILE A 55 3.11 19.56 -4.33
N THR A 56 2.86 19.07 -5.55
CA THR A 56 2.02 17.90 -5.76
C THR A 56 2.85 16.66 -5.48
N LEU A 57 2.61 16.00 -4.34
CA LEU A 57 3.15 14.67 -4.09
C LEU A 57 2.68 13.72 -5.20
N SER A 58 3.60 12.90 -5.73
CA SER A 58 3.26 11.97 -6.80
C SER A 58 2.10 11.06 -6.39
N ASN A 59 1.29 10.66 -7.37
CA ASN A 59 0.23 9.68 -7.18
C ASN A 59 0.80 8.44 -6.49
N GLN A 60 0.05 7.89 -5.55
CA GLN A 60 0.43 6.65 -4.89
C GLN A 60 0.38 5.53 -5.92
N ARG A 61 1.53 4.90 -6.21
CA ARG A 61 1.52 3.60 -6.90
C ARG A 61 0.96 2.55 -5.94
N HIS A 62 0.31 1.52 -6.49
CA HIS A 62 -0.06 0.35 -5.70
C HIS A 62 1.16 -0.25 -4.99
N SER A 63 0.92 -0.88 -3.85
CA SER A 63 1.95 -1.69 -3.19
C SER A 63 2.49 -2.72 -4.18
N PRO A 64 3.81 -2.97 -4.21
CA PRO A 64 4.37 -3.92 -5.14
C PRO A 64 3.90 -5.35 -4.83
N CYS A 65 3.61 -6.10 -5.89
CA CYS A 65 3.46 -7.55 -5.82
C CYS A 65 4.79 -8.20 -5.43
N LEU A 66 4.73 -9.45 -4.94
CA LEU A 66 5.92 -10.23 -4.65
C LEU A 66 6.81 -10.31 -5.91
N GLY A 67 8.09 -9.96 -5.76
CA GLY A 67 9.08 -10.04 -6.83
C GLY A 67 8.88 -9.09 -8.02
N GLU A 68 7.92 -8.16 -7.97
CA GLU A 68 7.56 -7.28 -9.10
C GLU A 68 8.77 -6.51 -9.68
N HIS A 69 9.72 -6.16 -8.82
CA HIS A 69 10.89 -5.37 -9.19
C HIS A 69 12.20 -6.18 -9.24
N ASN A 70 12.15 -7.53 -9.26
CA ASN A 70 13.34 -8.38 -9.23
C ASN A 70 14.29 -8.07 -10.42
N THR A 71 13.78 -8.09 -11.64
CA THR A 71 14.56 -7.76 -12.85
C THR A 71 15.11 -6.34 -12.81
N GLN A 72 14.28 -5.36 -12.38
CA GLN A 72 14.71 -3.98 -12.31
C GLN A 72 15.88 -3.79 -11.34
N ILE A 73 15.85 -4.44 -10.18
CA ILE A 73 16.90 -4.26 -9.17
C ILE A 73 18.09 -5.17 -9.45
N LEU A 74 17.87 -6.48 -9.56
CA LEU A 74 18.96 -7.44 -9.66
C LEU A 74 19.69 -7.34 -10.99
N GLN A 75 18.97 -7.23 -12.09
CA GLN A 75 19.60 -7.13 -13.41
C GLN A 75 19.94 -5.68 -13.76
N ASN A 76 18.95 -4.77 -13.81
CA ASN A 76 19.20 -3.44 -14.38
C ASN A 76 20.05 -2.56 -13.46
N LEU A 77 19.88 -2.66 -12.13
CA LEU A 77 20.63 -1.84 -11.18
C LEU A 77 21.93 -2.53 -10.71
N LEU A 78 21.91 -3.83 -10.42
CA LEU A 78 23.06 -4.56 -9.88
C LEU A 78 23.89 -5.31 -10.93
N GLY A 79 23.42 -5.42 -12.18
CA GLY A 79 24.15 -6.05 -13.27
C GLY A 79 24.23 -7.58 -13.19
N ILE A 80 23.31 -8.24 -12.48
CA ILE A 80 23.21 -9.69 -12.46
C ILE A 80 22.86 -10.19 -13.87
N SER A 81 23.59 -11.20 -14.34
CA SER A 81 23.34 -11.81 -15.65
C SER A 81 22.03 -12.58 -15.70
N ASP A 82 21.43 -12.71 -16.88
CA ASP A 82 20.21 -13.52 -17.08
C ASP A 82 20.37 -14.95 -16.56
N LYS A 83 21.55 -15.53 -16.76
CA LYS A 83 21.86 -16.87 -16.26
C LYS A 83 21.74 -16.95 -14.74
N ASN A 84 22.36 -16.02 -14.02
CA ASN A 84 22.34 -16.03 -12.56
C ASN A 84 20.94 -15.70 -12.03
N LEU A 85 20.20 -14.81 -12.71
CA LEU A 85 18.82 -14.49 -12.33
C LEU A 85 17.91 -15.72 -12.50
N ASN A 86 18.03 -16.44 -13.61
CA ASN A 86 17.30 -17.70 -13.82
C ASN A 86 17.72 -18.77 -12.80
N ASP A 87 19.02 -18.89 -12.49
CA ASP A 87 19.50 -19.81 -11.48
C ASP A 87 18.88 -19.48 -10.11
N MET A 88 18.74 -18.20 -9.75
CA MET A 88 18.09 -17.78 -8.50
C MET A 88 16.59 -18.12 -8.49
N GLU A 89 15.89 -17.96 -9.62
CA GLU A 89 14.47 -18.29 -9.72
C GLU A 89 14.23 -19.81 -9.65
N ILE A 90 15.03 -20.62 -10.35
CA ILE A 90 14.95 -22.09 -10.32
C ILE A 90 15.22 -22.64 -8.91
N ASN A 91 16.17 -22.04 -8.20
CA ASN A 91 16.51 -22.43 -6.83
C ASN A 91 15.60 -21.79 -5.77
N GLU A 92 14.48 -21.17 -6.16
CA GLU A 92 13.50 -20.56 -5.26
C GLU A 92 14.07 -19.47 -4.33
N ILE A 93 15.18 -18.84 -4.74
CA ILE A 93 15.81 -17.72 -4.02
C ILE A 93 15.04 -16.43 -4.26
N ILE A 94 14.52 -16.26 -5.47
CA ILE A 94 13.63 -15.16 -5.87
C ILE A 94 12.39 -15.75 -6.57
N GLY A 95 11.30 -15.00 -6.61
CA GLY A 95 10.09 -15.42 -7.32
C GLY A 95 9.01 -14.36 -7.29
N THR A 96 7.93 -14.59 -8.03
CA THR A 96 6.75 -13.71 -8.10
C THR A 96 5.51 -14.28 -7.41
N LEU A 97 5.58 -15.54 -7.00
CA LEU A 97 4.51 -16.23 -6.29
C LEU A 97 5.04 -16.77 -4.95
N PRO A 98 4.23 -16.77 -3.89
CA PRO A 98 4.58 -17.41 -2.64
C PRO A 98 4.85 -18.91 -2.85
N LEU A 99 5.84 -19.46 -2.16
CA LEU A 99 6.13 -20.88 -2.20
C LEU A 99 4.97 -21.69 -1.61
N SER A 100 4.77 -22.90 -2.11
CA SER A 100 3.75 -23.82 -1.60
C SER A 100 3.93 -24.05 -0.09
N GLY A 101 2.86 -23.86 0.68
CA GLY A 101 2.88 -24.00 2.15
C GLY A 101 3.35 -22.76 2.93
N SER A 102 3.74 -21.68 2.26
CA SER A 102 4.11 -20.41 2.90
C SER A 102 2.91 -19.63 3.46
N ASP A 103 1.70 -19.98 3.03
CA ASP A 103 0.41 -19.46 3.49
C ASP A 103 0.05 -19.90 4.92
N THR A 104 0.63 -20.99 5.40
CA THR A 104 0.37 -21.54 6.74
C THR A 104 0.87 -20.67 7.89
N GLY A 105 1.45 -19.49 7.61
CA GLY A 105 1.91 -18.57 8.64
C GLY A 105 2.95 -19.26 9.51
N GLY A 106 4.04 -19.73 8.91
CA GLY A 106 5.13 -20.40 9.63
C GLY A 106 5.64 -19.51 10.76
N SER A 107 5.16 -19.78 11.99
CA SER A 107 5.79 -19.30 13.20
C SER A 107 7.22 -19.87 13.18
N ARG A 108 8.19 -19.07 12.75
CA ARG A 108 9.63 -19.33 12.98
C ARG A 108 10.00 -19.17 14.47
N ARG A 109 9.09 -19.56 15.37
CA ARG A 109 9.26 -19.72 16.81
C ARG A 109 8.69 -21.09 17.19
N GLN A 110 9.38 -22.15 16.78
CA GLN A 110 9.36 -23.38 17.54
C GLN A 110 10.72 -23.47 18.23
N THR A 111 10.70 -23.18 19.53
CA THR A 111 11.73 -23.60 20.49
C THR A 111 11.61 -25.10 20.73
#